data_AF-A0A5C3LQ73-F1
#
_entry.id   AF-A0A5C3LQ73-F1
#
_cell.length_a   1.000
_cell.length_b   1.000
_cell.length_c   1.000
_cell.angle_alpha   90.00
_cell.angle_beta   90.00
_cell.angle_gamma   90.00
#
_symmetry.space_group_name_H-M   'P 1'
#
loop_
_entity.id
_entity.type
_entity.pdbx_description
1 polymer ?
#
loop_
_entity_poly.entity_id
_entity_poly.type
_entity_poly.pdbx_seq_one_letter_code
_entity_poly.pdbx_strand_id
1 'polypeptide(L)'
;MLEVVPDDSPTYDTRAVKREPEIKASAVAMLHQACLRVFGKLDAIQFEFIEDEPQAKQCIITITRPNNSTRSYKSEAIHSRKVDAKLQAATIAVDMGALDFIASGDPDLLKAKKGTLLARPDVADSMDTDTTATEGWSMSMFEDDESAKAIEQCCAEWRPGRVWPEWVPFGGLKGENKFGCALRVSLSPHAFRVCSVDSTYPSHREAKTACAKLAIDQGFLDFIKYGNGQTQQPTRTEAVQIPDAGPATTPLTLQEFYETLPQPFPEAVGDKTAAEINAPAWLNTTLQSARGGQLTCNFISTDNLVLGHHGCLLRLDRPNESRTYLVDCRFPKRADAKAAVCLLAMSQGVGNYIRKVKEDADNKLPAKMRLLANERILPLLSIECGKIRPGNRPEYEFITERHAYGCILKLDLSTESTVANIRKYDVPAEYRTKADAKAAVACLAAKQGAIDILRYRGKSPTP
;
A
#
# COMPACT_ATOMS: atom_id res chain seq x y z
N MET A 1 17.28 -35.80 -64.35
CA MET A 1 16.35 -36.93 -64.16
C MET A 1 16.28 -37.20 -62.68
N LEU A 2 15.16 -36.85 -62.04
CA LEU A 2 14.71 -37.36 -60.74
C LEU A 2 13.22 -37.05 -60.70
N GLU A 3 12.43 -38.12 -60.58
CA GLU A 3 10.98 -38.17 -60.72
C GLU A 3 10.28 -37.55 -59.51
N VAL A 4 9.15 -36.89 -59.77
CA VAL A 4 8.23 -36.35 -58.76
C VAL A 4 7.19 -37.42 -58.46
N VAL A 5 7.12 -37.87 -57.21
CA VAL A 5 6.02 -38.66 -56.66
C VAL A 5 5.18 -37.73 -55.78
N PRO A 6 3.85 -37.64 -55.95
CA PRO A 6 2.99 -36.92 -55.01
C PRO A 6 2.59 -37.84 -53.85
N ASP A 7 2.80 -37.36 -52.63
CA ASP A 7 2.42 -38.03 -51.38
C ASP A 7 1.05 -37.50 -50.91
N ASP A 8 0.08 -38.40 -50.86
CA ASP A 8 -1.27 -38.17 -50.35
C ASP A 8 -1.22 -38.11 -48.82
N SER A 9 -1.41 -36.91 -48.26
CA SER A 9 -1.61 -36.76 -46.82
C SER A 9 -3.09 -36.46 -46.51
N PRO A 10 -3.69 -37.16 -45.53
CA PRO A 10 -5.09 -36.96 -45.16
C PRO A 10 -5.25 -35.68 -44.35
N THR A 11 -6.21 -34.86 -44.76
CA THR A 11 -6.69 -33.68 -44.03
C THR A 11 -7.20 -34.07 -42.65
N TYR A 12 -6.48 -33.67 -41.61
CA TYR A 12 -6.96 -33.71 -40.23
C TYR A 12 -8.01 -32.63 -40.01
N ASP A 13 -9.23 -33.08 -39.69
CA ASP A 13 -10.38 -32.29 -39.29
C ASP A 13 -10.08 -31.54 -37.97
N THR A 14 -9.87 -30.23 -38.08
CA THR A 14 -9.71 -29.33 -36.93
C THR A 14 -11.07 -28.78 -36.52
N ARG A 15 -11.81 -29.58 -35.75
CA ARG A 15 -12.93 -29.11 -34.92
C ARG A 15 -12.70 -29.46 -33.46
N ALA A 16 -11.73 -28.79 -32.86
CA ALA A 16 -11.67 -28.66 -31.40
C ALA A 16 -12.82 -27.74 -30.95
N VAL A 17 -13.90 -28.36 -30.49
CA VAL A 17 -15.04 -27.68 -29.87
C VAL A 17 -14.59 -27.01 -28.57
N LYS A 18 -14.56 -25.68 -28.55
CA LYS A 18 -14.44 -24.84 -27.35
C LYS A 18 -15.60 -25.14 -26.37
N ARG A 19 -15.39 -26.03 -25.41
CA ARG A 19 -16.30 -26.31 -24.27
C ARG A 19 -15.90 -25.56 -22.98
N GLU A 20 -15.44 -24.32 -23.08
CA GLU A 20 -15.14 -23.49 -21.89
C GLU A 20 -16.27 -22.54 -21.39
N PRO A 21 -17.32 -22.17 -22.16
CA PRO A 21 -18.29 -21.20 -21.64
C PRO A 21 -19.39 -21.79 -20.73
N GLU A 22 -19.71 -23.09 -20.83
CA GLU A 22 -20.83 -23.70 -20.09
C GLU A 22 -20.54 -23.92 -18.60
N ILE A 23 -19.30 -24.24 -18.24
CA ILE A 23 -18.89 -24.49 -16.84
C ILE A 23 -18.93 -23.19 -16.01
N LYS A 24 -18.64 -22.05 -16.64
CA LYS A 24 -18.51 -20.76 -15.94
C LYS A 24 -19.87 -20.24 -15.46
N ALA A 25 -20.93 -20.31 -16.27
CA ALA A 25 -22.30 -19.94 -15.87
C ALA A 25 -22.82 -20.74 -14.65
N SER A 26 -22.28 -21.94 -14.43
CA SER A 26 -22.65 -22.83 -13.32
C SER A 26 -22.13 -22.33 -11.96
N ALA A 27 -20.98 -21.67 -11.89
CA ALA A 27 -20.33 -21.37 -10.60
C ALA A 27 -21.17 -20.49 -9.66
N VAL A 28 -21.79 -19.43 -10.20
CA VAL A 28 -22.68 -18.54 -9.43
C VAL A 28 -23.91 -19.31 -8.93
N ALA A 29 -24.50 -20.15 -9.78
CA ALA A 29 -25.65 -20.98 -9.42
C ALA A 29 -25.30 -22.03 -8.35
N MET A 30 -24.12 -22.66 -8.46
CA MET A 30 -23.61 -23.62 -7.48
C MET A 30 -23.46 -23.01 -6.09
N LEU A 31 -22.87 -21.80 -5.99
CA LEU A 31 -22.72 -21.11 -4.71
C LEU A 31 -24.08 -20.75 -4.10
N HIS A 32 -25.00 -20.20 -4.89
CA HIS A 32 -26.35 -19.88 -4.41
C HIS A 32 -27.13 -21.13 -3.96
N GLN A 33 -27.06 -22.22 -4.73
CA GLN A 33 -27.69 -23.50 -4.37
C GLN A 33 -27.10 -24.08 -3.09
N ALA A 34 -25.77 -24.00 -2.91
CA ALA A 34 -25.10 -24.43 -1.68
C ALA A 34 -25.56 -23.60 -0.46
N CYS A 35 -25.63 -22.28 -0.58
CA CYS A 35 -26.13 -21.41 0.50
C CYS A 35 -27.60 -21.64 0.82
N LEU A 36 -28.46 -21.81 -0.18
CA LEU A 36 -29.87 -22.17 0.06
C LEU A 36 -30.00 -23.51 0.78
N ARG A 37 -29.23 -24.52 0.36
CA ARG A 37 -29.27 -25.86 0.95
C ARG A 37 -28.78 -25.88 2.40
N VAL A 38 -27.73 -25.13 2.72
CA VAL A 38 -27.08 -25.21 4.05
C VAL A 38 -27.61 -24.15 5.02
N PHE A 39 -27.88 -22.93 4.54
CA PHE A 39 -28.29 -21.79 5.38
C PHE A 39 -29.78 -21.45 5.26
N GLY A 40 -30.47 -21.96 4.25
CA GLY A 40 -31.87 -21.62 3.98
C GLY A 40 -32.10 -20.20 3.44
N LYS A 41 -31.04 -19.42 3.19
CA LYS A 41 -31.11 -18.03 2.72
C LYS A 41 -29.95 -17.67 1.78
N LEU A 42 -30.19 -16.71 0.90
CA LEU A 42 -29.21 -16.23 -0.08
C LEU A 42 -28.34 -15.08 0.43
N ASP A 43 -28.76 -14.41 1.52
CA ASP A 43 -28.11 -13.22 2.08
C ASP A 43 -26.70 -13.49 2.64
N ALA A 44 -26.29 -14.76 2.70
CA ALA A 44 -24.96 -15.18 3.07
C ALA A 44 -23.90 -14.83 2.02
N ILE A 45 -24.28 -14.57 0.77
CA ILE A 45 -23.35 -14.21 -0.31
C ILE A 45 -23.57 -12.74 -0.68
N GLN A 46 -22.51 -11.94 -0.56
CA GLN A 46 -22.50 -10.54 -0.96
C GLN A 46 -21.54 -10.34 -2.13
N PHE A 47 -22.00 -9.61 -3.15
CA PHE A 47 -21.21 -9.25 -4.32
C PHE A 47 -20.92 -7.75 -4.28
N GLU A 48 -19.64 -7.42 -4.20
CA GLU A 48 -19.13 -6.05 -4.26
C GLU A 48 -18.46 -5.83 -5.61
N PHE A 49 -18.66 -4.65 -6.21
CA PHE A 49 -18.01 -4.28 -7.47
C PHE A 49 -17.11 -3.07 -7.24
N ILE A 50 -15.83 -3.23 -7.54
CA ILE A 50 -14.82 -2.18 -7.45
C ILE A 50 -14.51 -1.72 -8.88
N GLU A 51 -14.59 -0.41 -9.10
CA GLU A 51 -14.32 0.26 -10.36
C GLU A 51 -13.25 1.32 -10.11
N ASP A 52 -11.99 0.88 -10.04
CA ASP A 52 -10.85 1.79 -9.86
C ASP A 52 -10.50 2.52 -11.16
N GLU A 53 -10.67 1.86 -12.31
CA GLU A 53 -10.56 2.47 -13.64
C GLU A 53 -11.87 2.30 -14.42
N PRO A 54 -12.27 3.26 -15.28
CA PRO A 54 -13.56 3.23 -15.99
C PRO A 54 -13.77 1.98 -16.85
N GLN A 55 -12.68 1.34 -17.28
CA GLN A 55 -12.69 0.17 -18.15
C GLN A 55 -12.40 -1.15 -17.43
N ALA A 56 -11.99 -1.10 -16.15
CA ALA A 56 -11.58 -2.25 -15.37
C ALA A 56 -12.55 -2.47 -14.20
N LYS A 57 -13.38 -3.51 -14.32
CA LYS A 57 -14.33 -3.92 -13.29
C LYS A 57 -13.78 -5.13 -12.56
N GLN A 58 -13.72 -5.00 -11.24
CA GLN A 58 -13.40 -6.09 -10.33
C GLN A 58 -14.65 -6.43 -9.51
N CYS A 59 -14.82 -7.71 -9.18
CA CYS A 59 -15.86 -8.18 -8.29
C CYS A 59 -15.23 -8.91 -7.11
N ILE A 60 -15.72 -8.62 -5.90
CA ILE A 60 -15.39 -9.33 -4.68
C ILE A 60 -16.65 -10.04 -4.18
N ILE A 61 -16.54 -11.31 -3.87
CA ILE A 61 -17.59 -12.14 -3.30
C ILE A 61 -17.22 -12.42 -1.86
N THR A 62 -18.05 -11.96 -0.93
CA THR A 62 -17.92 -12.27 0.49
C THR A 62 -18.98 -13.31 0.88
N ILE A 63 -18.54 -14.43 1.43
CA ILE A 63 -19.44 -15.50 1.92
C ILE A 63 -19.39 -15.51 3.45
N THR A 64 -20.51 -15.22 4.09
CA THR A 64 -20.66 -15.13 5.55
C THR A 64 -21.52 -16.26 6.07
N ARG A 65 -20.98 -17.12 6.93
CA ARG A 65 -21.73 -18.18 7.60
C ARG A 65 -22.51 -17.62 8.81
N PRO A 66 -23.53 -18.34 9.32
CA PRO A 66 -24.28 -17.91 10.51
C PRO A 66 -23.45 -17.76 11.79
N ASN A 67 -22.27 -18.36 11.84
CA ASN A 67 -21.31 -18.22 12.94
C ASN A 67 -20.38 -16.99 12.80
N ASN A 68 -20.67 -16.08 11.85
CA ASN A 68 -19.88 -14.90 11.48
C ASN A 68 -18.49 -15.18 10.89
N SER A 69 -18.16 -16.43 10.54
CA SER A 69 -16.97 -16.71 9.72
C SER A 69 -17.20 -16.22 8.29
N THR A 70 -16.20 -15.54 7.73
CA THR A 70 -16.27 -14.94 6.41
C THR A 70 -15.09 -15.35 5.56
N ARG A 71 -15.33 -15.56 4.27
CA ARG A 71 -14.28 -15.71 3.25
C ARG A 71 -14.57 -14.80 2.08
N SER A 72 -13.54 -14.14 1.57
CA SER A 72 -13.68 -13.18 0.47
C SER A 72 -12.83 -13.59 -0.74
N TYR A 73 -13.42 -13.54 -1.92
CA TYR A 73 -12.80 -13.94 -3.19
C TYR A 73 -12.93 -12.82 -4.21
N LYS A 74 -11.86 -12.46 -4.93
CA LYS A 74 -11.83 -11.39 -5.92
C LYS A 74 -11.48 -11.88 -7.31
N SER A 75 -12.08 -11.27 -8.32
CA SER A 75 -11.64 -11.37 -9.71
C SER A 75 -10.46 -10.44 -10.00
N GLU A 76 -9.84 -10.64 -11.17
CA GLU A 76 -8.85 -9.71 -11.70
C GLU A 76 -9.53 -8.42 -12.17
N ALA A 77 -8.85 -7.29 -12.03
CA ALA A 77 -9.34 -5.98 -12.50
C ALA A 77 -9.08 -5.79 -14.00
N ILE A 78 -9.59 -6.68 -14.84
CA ILE A 78 -9.39 -6.66 -16.30
C ILE A 78 -10.70 -6.70 -17.10
N HIS A 79 -11.84 -6.85 -16.42
CA HIS A 79 -13.12 -7.09 -17.09
C HIS A 79 -13.83 -5.79 -17.46
N SER A 80 -14.35 -5.69 -18.67
CA SER A 80 -15.16 -4.55 -19.11
C SER A 80 -16.62 -4.62 -18.63
N ARG A 81 -17.11 -5.81 -18.23
CA ARG A 81 -18.50 -6.04 -17.80
C ARG A 81 -18.56 -6.63 -16.39
N LYS A 82 -19.51 -6.14 -15.58
CA LYS A 82 -19.75 -6.62 -14.20
C LYS A 82 -20.07 -8.11 -14.17
N VAL A 83 -20.80 -8.61 -15.16
CA VAL A 83 -21.19 -10.02 -15.26
C VAL A 83 -19.95 -10.92 -15.38
N ASP A 84 -18.97 -10.54 -16.19
CA ASP A 84 -17.75 -11.32 -16.40
C ASP A 84 -16.88 -11.32 -15.12
N ALA A 85 -16.75 -10.16 -14.46
CA ALA A 85 -16.05 -10.04 -13.19
C ALA A 85 -16.70 -10.88 -12.08
N LYS A 86 -18.04 -10.89 -12.01
CA LYS A 86 -18.82 -11.70 -11.07
C LYS A 86 -18.61 -13.19 -11.33
N LEU A 87 -18.62 -13.59 -12.60
CA LEU A 87 -18.44 -14.98 -13.01
C LEU A 87 -17.04 -15.50 -12.66
N GLN A 88 -16.02 -14.71 -12.95
CA GLN A 88 -14.64 -15.08 -12.61
C GLN A 88 -14.46 -15.18 -11.10
N ALA A 89 -14.94 -14.21 -10.32
CA ALA A 89 -14.85 -14.27 -8.86
C ALA A 89 -15.55 -15.51 -8.29
N ALA A 90 -16.71 -15.90 -8.84
CA ALA A 90 -17.44 -17.09 -8.41
C ALA A 90 -16.71 -18.38 -8.79
N THR A 91 -16.07 -18.41 -9.96
CA THR A 91 -15.24 -19.54 -10.41
C THR A 91 -14.05 -19.71 -9.46
N ILE A 92 -13.31 -18.63 -9.18
CA ILE A 92 -12.21 -18.61 -8.21
C ILE A 92 -12.67 -19.09 -6.83
N ALA A 93 -13.82 -18.62 -6.36
CA ALA A 93 -14.36 -19.05 -5.07
C ALA A 93 -14.58 -20.57 -5.03
N VAL A 94 -15.19 -21.14 -6.08
CA VAL A 94 -15.41 -22.59 -6.18
C VAL A 94 -14.08 -23.34 -6.23
N ASP A 95 -13.13 -22.89 -7.04
CA ASP A 95 -11.80 -23.51 -7.19
C ASP A 95 -11.00 -23.48 -5.88
N MET A 96 -11.19 -22.43 -5.06
CA MET A 96 -10.59 -22.27 -3.73
C MET A 96 -11.41 -22.92 -2.61
N GLY A 97 -12.34 -23.83 -2.94
CA GLY A 97 -13.06 -24.63 -1.94
C GLY A 97 -14.17 -23.88 -1.18
N ALA A 98 -14.77 -22.84 -1.77
CA ALA A 98 -15.90 -22.14 -1.14
C ALA A 98 -17.10 -23.06 -0.87
N LEU A 99 -17.32 -24.08 -1.70
CA LEU A 99 -18.40 -25.05 -1.51
C LEU A 99 -18.21 -25.87 -0.22
N ASP A 100 -16.98 -26.28 0.06
CA ASP A 100 -16.64 -27.00 1.30
C ASP A 100 -16.77 -26.09 2.51
N PHE A 101 -16.31 -24.83 2.40
CA PHE A 101 -16.51 -23.82 3.43
C PHE A 101 -18.00 -23.60 3.75
N ILE A 102 -18.87 -23.55 2.74
CA ILE A 102 -20.32 -23.44 2.95
C ILE A 102 -20.83 -24.69 3.67
N ALA A 103 -20.50 -25.89 3.19
CA ALA A 103 -21.03 -27.16 3.68
C ALA A 103 -20.56 -27.52 5.09
N SER A 104 -19.25 -27.65 5.29
CA SER A 104 -18.66 -28.11 6.55
C SER A 104 -18.16 -26.98 7.45
N GLY A 105 -17.91 -25.80 6.89
CA GLY A 105 -17.15 -24.75 7.58
C GLY A 105 -15.66 -25.00 7.54
N ASP A 106 -14.93 -24.17 8.26
CA ASP A 106 -13.48 -24.29 8.35
C ASP A 106 -13.08 -25.40 9.33
N PRO A 107 -12.48 -26.51 8.86
CA PRO A 107 -12.03 -27.57 9.76
C PRO A 107 -10.89 -27.10 10.69
N ASP A 108 -10.13 -26.08 10.28
CA ASP A 108 -8.94 -25.61 11.02
C ASP A 108 -9.28 -24.61 12.13
N LEU A 109 -10.34 -23.80 11.99
CA LEU A 109 -10.82 -22.90 13.05
C LEU A 109 -11.31 -23.67 14.30
N LEU A 110 -11.83 -24.89 14.13
CA LEU A 110 -12.27 -25.74 15.23
C LEU A 110 -11.10 -26.30 16.07
N LYS A 111 -9.91 -26.46 15.46
CA LYS A 111 -8.70 -26.85 16.19
C LYS A 111 -8.06 -25.64 16.90
N ALA A 112 -8.08 -24.47 16.26
CA ALA A 112 -7.54 -23.23 16.84
C ALA A 112 -8.31 -22.77 18.09
N LYS A 113 -9.65 -22.86 18.10
CA LYS A 113 -10.48 -22.48 19.28
C LYS A 113 -10.26 -23.36 20.52
N LYS A 114 -9.73 -24.58 20.39
CA LYS A 114 -9.41 -25.45 21.53
C LYS A 114 -8.15 -25.04 22.29
N GLY A 115 -7.32 -24.15 21.74
CA GLY A 115 -6.05 -23.70 22.34
C GLY A 115 -6.10 -22.36 23.07
N THR A 116 -7.24 -21.65 23.10
CA THR A 116 -7.33 -20.26 23.60
C THR A 116 -8.32 -20.08 24.77
N LEU A 117 -8.46 -21.12 25.61
CA LEU A 117 -9.03 -21.01 26.95
C LEU A 117 -7.89 -21.11 27.99
N LEU A 118 -6.96 -20.16 27.96
CA LEU A 118 -6.07 -19.96 29.10
C LEU A 118 -6.60 -18.76 29.89
N ALA A 119 -6.93 -19.06 31.14
CA ALA A 119 -7.41 -18.13 32.15
C ALA A 119 -6.58 -16.84 32.19
N ARG A 120 -7.26 -15.72 32.47
CA ARG A 120 -6.61 -14.50 32.95
C ARG A 120 -5.70 -14.86 34.13
N PRO A 121 -4.39 -14.56 34.09
CA PRO A 121 -3.63 -14.44 35.30
C PRO A 121 -4.02 -13.10 35.93
N ASP A 122 -4.50 -13.13 37.17
CA ASP A 122 -4.47 -11.97 38.05
C ASP A 122 -3.01 -11.50 38.16
N VAL A 123 -2.71 -10.37 37.53
CA VAL A 123 -1.44 -9.68 37.73
C VAL A 123 -1.70 -8.64 38.82
N ALA A 124 -1.36 -9.01 40.04
CA ALA A 124 -1.20 -8.09 41.15
C ALA A 124 0.02 -7.19 40.91
N ASP A 125 -0.19 -5.90 41.20
CA ASP A 125 0.77 -4.87 41.61
C ASP A 125 2.13 -4.74 40.91
N SER A 126 2.20 -3.76 40.02
CA SER A 126 3.19 -2.68 40.07
C SER A 126 2.72 -1.57 39.13
N MET A 127 1.82 -0.73 39.65
CA MET A 127 1.25 0.41 38.94
C MET A 127 1.78 1.68 39.61
N ASP A 128 2.90 2.21 39.11
CA ASP A 128 3.18 3.63 39.26
C ASP A 128 2.20 4.38 38.36
N THR A 129 1.15 4.85 39.02
CA THR A 129 0.11 5.72 38.48
C THR A 129 0.69 7.10 38.17
N ASP A 130 0.87 7.42 36.89
CA ASP A 130 0.71 8.79 36.42
C ASP A 130 -0.57 8.87 35.59
N THR A 131 -1.64 9.08 36.33
CA THR A 131 -3.02 9.17 35.90
C THR A 131 -3.24 10.51 35.21
N THR A 132 -3.10 10.55 33.88
CA THR A 132 -3.84 11.51 33.07
C THR A 132 -5.13 10.84 32.63
N ALA A 133 -6.19 11.13 33.39
CA ALA A 133 -7.55 10.69 33.13
C ALA A 133 -7.93 11.01 31.67
N THR A 134 -7.99 9.98 30.83
CA THR A 134 -8.65 10.08 29.54
C THR A 134 -10.14 9.90 29.82
N GLU A 135 -10.79 11.00 30.22
CA GLU A 135 -12.23 11.09 30.35
C GLU A 135 -12.89 10.56 29.07
N GLY A 136 -14.01 9.83 29.22
CA GLY A 136 -14.76 9.29 28.09
C GLY A 136 -15.07 10.39 27.07
N TRP A 137 -14.55 10.24 25.86
CA TRP A 137 -14.67 11.22 24.79
C TRP A 137 -16.13 11.31 24.32
N SER A 138 -16.87 12.23 24.96
CA SER A 138 -18.11 12.78 24.41
C SER A 138 -17.78 13.50 23.10
N MET A 139 -18.26 12.97 21.98
CA MET A 139 -18.12 13.53 20.63
C MET A 139 -18.95 14.80 20.40
N SER A 140 -18.86 15.81 21.27
CA SER A 140 -19.65 17.04 21.10
C SER A 140 -18.78 18.30 21.02
N MET A 141 -18.81 18.89 19.81
CA MET A 141 -18.72 20.31 19.50
C MET A 141 -17.44 21.05 19.88
N PHE A 142 -16.46 21.01 18.98
CA PHE A 142 -15.49 22.07 18.81
C PHE A 142 -15.57 22.56 17.37
N GLU A 143 -15.63 23.87 17.15
CA GLU A 143 -15.77 24.53 15.83
C GLU A 143 -15.11 23.74 14.71
N ASP A 144 -15.93 23.12 13.86
CA ASP A 144 -15.38 22.17 12.91
C ASP A 144 -14.59 22.89 11.82
N ASP A 145 -13.40 22.37 11.56
CA ASP A 145 -12.54 22.74 10.44
C ASP A 145 -13.26 22.59 9.10
N GLU A 146 -13.17 23.60 8.23
CA GLU A 146 -13.81 23.63 6.92
C GLU A 146 -13.49 22.39 6.06
N SER A 147 -12.27 21.86 6.16
CA SER A 147 -11.85 20.67 5.39
C SER A 147 -12.48 19.39 5.95
N ALA A 148 -12.56 19.25 7.28
CA ALA A 148 -13.21 18.10 7.90
C ALA A 148 -14.73 18.12 7.64
N LYS A 149 -15.35 19.31 7.73
CA LYS A 149 -16.75 19.53 7.37
C LYS A 149 -17.04 19.16 5.94
N ALA A 150 -16.17 19.54 4.99
CA ALA A 150 -16.37 19.22 3.58
C ALA A 150 -16.46 17.71 3.33
N ILE A 151 -15.63 16.91 4.02
CA ILE A 151 -15.67 15.44 3.95
C ILE A 151 -16.96 14.91 4.60
N GLU A 152 -17.28 15.37 5.81
CA GLU A 152 -18.47 14.95 6.56
C GLU A 152 -19.77 15.29 5.80
N GLN A 153 -19.86 16.48 5.23
CA GLN A 153 -20.95 16.93 4.37
C GLN A 153 -21.03 16.11 3.08
N CYS A 154 -19.90 15.84 2.43
CA CYS A 154 -19.88 15.01 1.23
C CYS A 154 -20.40 13.58 1.53
N CYS A 155 -20.01 12.98 2.67
CA CYS A 155 -20.55 11.70 3.12
C CYS A 155 -22.06 11.79 3.37
N ALA A 156 -22.54 12.83 4.05
CA ALA A 156 -23.96 13.02 4.33
C ALA A 156 -24.81 13.22 3.04
N GLU A 157 -24.28 13.95 2.06
CA GLU A 157 -24.98 14.27 0.81
C GLU A 157 -24.98 13.10 -0.18
N TRP A 158 -23.86 12.40 -0.33
CA TRP A 158 -23.70 11.35 -1.35
C TRP A 158 -23.97 9.95 -0.83
N ARG A 159 -23.87 9.74 0.48
CA ARG A 159 -23.97 8.42 1.14
C ARG A 159 -24.75 8.48 2.46
N PRO A 160 -25.95 9.11 2.49
CA PRO A 160 -26.69 9.36 3.73
C PRO A 160 -26.95 8.06 4.50
N GLY A 161 -26.50 8.00 5.77
CA GLY A 161 -26.69 6.86 6.66
C GLY A 161 -25.93 5.58 6.27
N ARG A 162 -25.08 5.62 5.23
CA ARG A 162 -24.31 4.45 4.76
C ARG A 162 -22.82 4.57 5.00
N VAL A 163 -22.27 5.77 4.89
CA VAL A 163 -20.84 6.03 5.01
C VAL A 163 -20.62 7.16 6.01
N TRP A 164 -19.78 6.91 7.00
CA TRP A 164 -19.29 7.93 7.93
C TRP A 164 -17.77 8.01 7.86
N PRO A 165 -17.18 9.23 7.91
CA PRO A 165 -15.76 9.38 8.07
C PRO A 165 -15.37 8.95 9.49
N GLU A 166 -14.41 8.05 9.60
CA GLU A 166 -13.89 7.59 10.87
C GLU A 166 -12.52 8.22 11.12
N TRP A 167 -12.47 9.05 12.15
CA TRP A 167 -11.26 9.74 12.58
C TRP A 167 -10.60 8.94 13.70
N VAL A 168 -9.38 8.46 13.46
CA VAL A 168 -8.59 7.71 14.43
C VAL A 168 -7.40 8.56 14.86
N PRO A 169 -7.50 9.27 15.99
CA PRO A 169 -6.38 10.00 16.54
C PRO A 169 -5.36 9.04 17.15
N PHE A 170 -4.08 9.42 17.09
CA PHE A 170 -3.00 8.68 17.73
C PHE A 170 -1.93 9.64 18.25
N GLY A 171 -1.23 9.23 19.31
CA GLY A 171 -0.13 9.98 19.90
C GLY A 171 1.22 9.66 19.29
N GLY A 172 2.18 10.56 19.46
CA GLY A 172 3.59 10.32 19.16
C GLY A 172 4.25 9.35 20.13
N LEU A 173 5.57 9.23 20.02
CA LEU A 173 6.37 8.42 20.95
C LEU A 173 6.21 8.95 22.39
N LYS A 174 6.32 8.03 23.36
CA LYS A 174 6.10 8.31 24.80
C LYS A 174 6.81 9.60 25.23
N GLY A 175 6.04 10.56 25.75
CA GLY A 175 6.54 11.82 26.31
C GLY A 175 6.53 13.00 25.35
N GLU A 176 6.24 12.81 24.06
CA GLU A 176 6.04 13.92 23.14
C GLU A 176 4.56 14.35 23.11
N ASN A 177 4.29 15.63 23.39
CA ASN A 177 2.98 16.26 23.13
C ASN A 177 2.77 16.51 21.64
N LYS A 178 2.93 15.45 20.83
CA LYS A 178 2.68 15.47 19.41
C LYS A 178 1.59 14.46 19.07
N PHE A 179 0.71 14.88 18.19
CA PHE A 179 -0.49 14.18 17.82
C PHE A 179 -0.51 13.95 16.32
N GLY A 180 -1.02 12.79 15.92
CA GLY A 180 -1.34 12.44 14.56
C GLY A 180 -2.81 12.05 14.45
N CYS A 181 -3.27 11.93 13.21
CA CYS A 181 -4.64 11.54 12.92
C CYS A 181 -4.67 10.74 11.63
N ALA A 182 -5.54 9.72 11.61
CA ALA A 182 -5.91 9.01 10.41
C ALA A 182 -7.41 9.19 10.13
N LEU A 183 -7.74 9.21 8.85
CA LEU A 183 -9.09 9.20 8.33
C LEU A 183 -9.30 7.90 7.57
N ARG A 184 -10.32 7.13 7.96
CA ARG A 184 -10.86 6.02 7.18
C ARG A 184 -12.22 6.40 6.62
N VAL A 185 -12.41 6.20 5.32
CA VAL A 185 -13.72 6.30 4.66
C VAL A 185 -14.01 4.96 4.01
N SER A 186 -15.08 4.29 4.46
CA SER A 186 -15.45 2.95 4.00
C SER A 186 -16.77 3.00 3.23
N LEU A 187 -16.74 2.64 1.95
CA LEU A 187 -17.94 2.50 1.11
C LEU A 187 -18.51 1.08 1.19
N SER A 188 -17.64 0.09 1.38
CA SER A 188 -17.95 -1.31 1.64
C SER A 188 -16.79 -1.95 2.41
N PRO A 189 -16.95 -3.17 2.98
CA PRO A 189 -15.88 -3.86 3.71
C PRO A 189 -14.54 -3.93 2.96
N HIS A 190 -14.56 -4.02 1.63
CA HIS A 190 -13.36 -4.11 0.80
C HIS A 190 -13.04 -2.84 0.00
N ALA A 191 -13.95 -1.87 -0.03
CA ALA A 191 -13.75 -0.60 -0.70
C ALA A 191 -13.70 0.54 0.31
N PHE A 192 -12.50 0.79 0.81
CA PHE A 192 -12.23 1.89 1.73
C PHE A 192 -10.90 2.55 1.39
N ARG A 193 -10.76 3.82 1.79
CA ARG A 193 -9.48 4.54 1.74
C ARG A 193 -9.08 4.99 3.12
N VAL A 194 -7.77 4.98 3.35
CA VAL A 194 -7.16 5.46 4.59
C VAL A 194 -6.11 6.50 4.24
N CYS A 195 -6.19 7.64 4.90
CA CYS A 195 -5.19 8.70 4.85
C CYS A 195 -4.72 8.98 6.28
N SER A 196 -3.47 9.40 6.46
CA SER A 196 -2.96 9.78 7.77
C SER A 196 -1.86 10.82 7.68
N VAL A 197 -1.75 11.64 8.71
CA VAL A 197 -0.63 12.57 8.93
C VAL A 197 0.25 12.10 10.08
N ASP A 198 1.47 12.63 10.19
CA ASP A 198 2.45 12.12 11.17
C ASP A 198 2.11 12.67 12.55
N SER A 199 2.67 12.06 13.60
CA SER A 199 2.56 12.56 14.96
C SER A 199 3.51 13.75 15.18
N THR A 200 3.30 14.82 14.42
CA THR A 200 4.12 16.05 14.44
C THR A 200 3.35 17.28 14.90
N TYR A 201 2.03 17.18 15.08
CA TYR A 201 1.17 18.32 15.36
C TYR A 201 1.01 18.55 16.86
N PRO A 202 0.92 19.80 17.33
CA PRO A 202 0.80 20.11 18.76
C PRO A 202 -0.59 19.81 19.34
N SER A 203 -1.61 19.58 18.51
CA SER A 203 -2.96 19.25 18.97
C SER A 203 -3.66 18.23 18.05
N HIS A 204 -4.59 17.44 18.62
CA HIS A 204 -5.45 16.54 17.84
C HIS A 204 -6.27 17.28 16.78
N ARG A 205 -6.70 18.52 17.08
CA ARG A 205 -7.44 19.36 16.12
C ARG A 205 -6.60 19.66 14.89
N GLU A 206 -5.37 20.13 15.08
CA GLU A 206 -4.47 20.43 13.95
C GLU A 206 -4.11 19.18 13.15
N ALA A 207 -3.92 18.04 13.82
CA ALA A 207 -3.72 16.76 13.14
C ALA A 207 -4.95 16.35 12.31
N LYS A 208 -6.17 16.49 12.85
CA LYS A 208 -7.43 16.22 12.13
C LYS A 208 -7.56 17.13 10.91
N THR A 209 -7.34 18.44 11.08
CA THR A 209 -7.32 19.43 10.00
C THR A 209 -6.34 19.07 8.89
N ALA A 210 -5.09 18.79 9.26
CA ALA A 210 -4.05 18.47 8.28
C ALA A 210 -4.37 17.16 7.55
N CYS A 211 -4.92 16.17 8.26
CA CYS A 211 -5.38 14.92 7.65
C CYS A 211 -6.55 15.14 6.69
N ALA A 212 -7.51 16.00 7.05
CA ALA A 212 -8.63 16.35 6.18
C ALA A 212 -8.15 17.02 4.88
N LYS A 213 -7.22 17.99 4.97
CA LYS A 213 -6.62 18.66 3.81
C LYS A 213 -5.90 17.66 2.91
N LEU A 214 -5.04 16.83 3.49
CA LEU A 214 -4.32 15.79 2.76
C LEU A 214 -5.28 14.79 2.08
N ALA A 215 -6.37 14.42 2.75
CA ALA A 215 -7.39 13.53 2.18
C ALA A 215 -8.11 14.16 0.98
N ILE A 216 -8.43 15.47 1.06
CA ILE A 216 -9.02 16.21 -0.07
C ILE A 216 -8.04 16.23 -1.24
N ASP A 217 -6.76 16.54 -1.00
CA ASP A 217 -5.72 16.55 -2.04
C ASP A 217 -5.51 15.17 -2.69
N GLN A 218 -5.74 14.09 -1.93
CA GLN A 218 -5.73 12.70 -2.42
C GLN A 218 -7.06 12.24 -3.06
N GLY A 219 -8.01 13.17 -3.27
CA GLY A 219 -9.26 12.90 -3.97
C GLY A 219 -10.27 12.07 -3.16
N PHE A 220 -10.29 12.19 -1.82
CA PHE A 220 -11.31 11.51 -1.00
C PHE A 220 -12.73 11.94 -1.33
N LEU A 221 -12.95 13.19 -1.72
CA LEU A 221 -14.27 13.67 -2.14
C LEU A 221 -14.75 12.91 -3.37
N ASP A 222 -13.89 12.73 -4.38
CA ASP A 222 -14.23 11.95 -5.58
C ASP A 222 -14.46 10.48 -5.26
N PHE A 223 -13.67 9.91 -4.34
CA PHE A 223 -13.89 8.56 -3.86
C PHE A 223 -15.26 8.39 -3.19
N ILE A 224 -15.69 9.33 -2.34
CA ILE A 224 -17.01 9.29 -1.69
C ILE A 224 -18.14 9.34 -2.74
N LYS A 225 -17.99 10.24 -3.72
CA LYS A 225 -19.00 10.49 -4.76
C LYS A 225 -19.13 9.33 -5.74
N TYR A 226 -18.00 8.89 -6.28
CA TYR A 226 -17.93 8.01 -7.45
C TYR A 226 -17.40 6.61 -7.16
N GLY A 227 -16.87 6.35 -5.96
CA GLY A 227 -16.39 5.03 -5.57
C GLY A 227 -17.47 3.95 -5.66
N ASN A 228 -17.03 2.70 -5.84
CA ASN A 228 -17.88 1.52 -6.09
C ASN A 228 -18.77 1.63 -7.34
N GLY A 229 -18.32 2.38 -8.35
CA GLY A 229 -19.03 2.52 -9.62
C GLY A 229 -20.34 3.31 -9.53
N GLN A 230 -20.49 4.16 -8.50
CA GLN A 230 -21.63 5.07 -8.40
C GLN A 230 -21.42 6.24 -9.37
N THR A 231 -22.36 6.44 -10.30
CA THR A 231 -22.26 7.53 -11.29
C THR A 231 -23.15 8.72 -10.97
N GLN A 232 -24.13 8.57 -10.08
CA GLN A 232 -25.11 9.59 -9.74
C GLN A 232 -25.38 9.61 -8.23
N GLN A 233 -25.80 10.76 -7.73
CA GLN A 233 -26.22 10.90 -6.33
C GLN A 233 -27.48 10.05 -6.08
N PRO A 234 -27.55 9.30 -4.96
CA PRO A 234 -28.71 8.47 -4.68
C PRO A 234 -29.94 9.36 -4.50
N THR A 235 -31.06 8.99 -5.11
CA THR A 235 -32.34 9.65 -4.82
C THR A 235 -32.69 9.34 -3.36
N ARG A 236 -33.00 10.38 -2.57
CA ARG A 236 -33.13 10.37 -1.09
C ARG A 236 -34.08 9.30 -0.53
N THR A 237 -34.89 8.68 -1.38
CA THR A 237 -35.92 7.68 -1.05
C THR A 237 -35.38 6.29 -0.73
N GLU A 238 -34.12 5.96 -1.05
CA GLU A 238 -33.53 4.63 -0.82
C GLU A 238 -32.56 4.59 0.38
N ALA A 239 -32.95 5.19 1.51
CA ALA A 239 -32.27 4.99 2.78
C ALA A 239 -32.55 3.57 3.31
N VAL A 240 -31.94 2.56 2.67
CA VAL A 240 -31.82 1.21 3.24
C VAL A 240 -31.01 1.36 4.52
N GLN A 241 -31.64 1.10 5.66
CA GLN A 241 -30.98 1.05 6.96
C GLN A 241 -29.92 -0.06 6.89
N ILE A 242 -28.64 0.32 6.89
CA ILE A 242 -27.60 -0.63 7.24
C ILE A 242 -27.79 -0.90 8.73
N PRO A 243 -27.87 -2.16 9.19
CA PRO A 243 -27.90 -2.44 10.62
C PRO A 243 -26.68 -1.76 11.23
N ASP A 244 -26.96 -0.93 12.25
CA ASP A 244 -25.98 -0.19 13.04
C ASP A 244 -24.92 -1.18 13.53
N ALA A 245 -23.85 -1.31 12.76
CA ALA A 245 -22.70 -2.11 13.11
C ALA A 245 -21.92 -1.27 14.11
N GLY A 246 -22.45 -1.20 15.34
CA GLY A 246 -21.72 -0.69 16.48
C GLY A 246 -20.33 -1.32 16.53
N PRO A 247 -19.36 -0.66 17.20
CA PRO A 247 -17.96 -1.07 17.16
C PRO A 247 -17.86 -2.56 17.45
N ALA A 248 -17.34 -3.32 16.48
CA ALA A 248 -17.31 -4.77 16.56
C ALA A 248 -16.52 -5.19 17.80
N THR A 249 -17.23 -5.58 18.86
CA THR A 249 -16.66 -5.90 20.17
C THR A 249 -16.00 -7.26 20.22
N THR A 250 -16.23 -8.09 19.21
CA THR A 250 -15.70 -9.45 19.16
C THR A 250 -14.22 -9.44 18.78
N PRO A 251 -13.34 -10.04 19.62
CA PRO A 251 -11.94 -10.21 19.28
C PRO A 251 -11.83 -11.03 18.00
N LEU A 252 -10.83 -10.69 17.19
CA LEU A 252 -10.56 -11.33 15.92
C LEU A 252 -9.17 -11.97 15.96
N THR A 253 -9.07 -13.24 15.59
CA THR A 253 -7.77 -13.89 15.43
C THR A 253 -7.11 -13.44 14.11
N LEU A 254 -5.78 -13.56 14.04
CA LEU A 254 -5.04 -13.23 12.81
C LEU A 254 -5.51 -14.06 11.60
N GLN A 255 -5.85 -15.34 11.83
CA GLN A 255 -6.32 -16.25 10.78
C GLN A 255 -7.73 -15.87 10.29
N GLU A 256 -8.66 -15.60 11.20
CA GLU A 256 -10.00 -15.12 10.83
C GLU A 256 -9.91 -13.80 10.05
N PHE A 257 -9.03 -12.88 10.45
CA PHE A 257 -8.79 -11.65 9.68
C PHE A 257 -8.26 -11.96 8.28
N TYR A 258 -7.26 -12.85 8.16
CA TYR A 258 -6.67 -13.21 6.88
C TYR A 258 -7.68 -13.81 5.90
N GLU A 259 -8.61 -14.63 6.39
CA GLU A 259 -9.69 -15.21 5.59
C GLU A 259 -10.71 -14.16 5.13
N THR A 260 -10.88 -13.07 5.89
CA THR A 260 -11.75 -11.97 5.46
C THR A 260 -11.17 -11.21 4.27
N LEU A 261 -9.86 -11.26 4.03
CA LEU A 261 -9.20 -10.48 2.98
C LEU A 261 -9.49 -11.06 1.58
N PRO A 262 -9.65 -10.22 0.55
CA PRO A 262 -9.93 -10.68 -0.80
C PRO A 262 -8.80 -11.56 -1.41
N GLN A 263 -9.12 -12.82 -1.69
CA GLN A 263 -8.23 -13.80 -2.32
C GLN A 263 -8.49 -13.94 -3.84
N PRO A 264 -7.48 -14.18 -4.70
CA PRO A 264 -6.09 -14.44 -4.37
C PRO A 264 -5.32 -13.16 -4.02
N PHE A 265 -4.28 -13.30 -3.19
CA PHE A 265 -3.36 -12.21 -2.94
C PHE A 265 -2.58 -11.86 -4.22
N PRO A 266 -2.23 -10.57 -4.43
CA PRO A 266 -1.29 -10.18 -5.48
C PRO A 266 0.09 -10.83 -5.33
N GLU A 267 0.46 -11.22 -4.10
CA GLU A 267 1.69 -11.94 -3.79
C GLU A 267 1.44 -13.44 -3.71
N ALA A 268 2.36 -14.24 -4.25
CA ALA A 268 2.30 -15.70 -4.18
C ALA A 268 2.60 -16.19 -2.75
N VAL A 269 1.57 -16.32 -1.93
CA VAL A 269 1.66 -16.82 -0.55
C VAL A 269 1.51 -18.35 -0.45
N GLY A 270 0.93 -19.00 -1.47
CA GLY A 270 0.63 -20.43 -1.46
C GLY A 270 -0.42 -20.79 -0.40
N ASP A 271 -0.44 -22.06 0.05
CA ASP A 271 -1.38 -22.58 1.05
C ASP A 271 -0.94 -22.29 2.49
N LYS A 272 -0.18 -21.21 2.71
CA LYS A 272 0.33 -20.84 4.03
C LYS A 272 -0.76 -20.24 4.89
N THR A 273 -0.74 -20.56 6.17
CA THR A 273 -1.56 -19.88 7.19
C THR A 273 -1.10 -18.44 7.39
N ALA A 274 -1.95 -17.61 8.00
CA ALA A 274 -1.64 -16.20 8.26
C ALA A 274 -0.35 -16.00 9.08
N ALA A 275 -0.06 -16.94 10.00
CA ALA A 275 1.16 -16.92 10.82
C ALA A 275 2.41 -17.33 10.03
N GLU A 276 2.31 -18.33 9.15
CA GLU A 276 3.43 -18.84 8.35
C GLU A 276 3.89 -17.87 7.26
N ILE A 277 2.99 -16.99 6.78
CA ILE A 277 3.34 -15.95 5.82
C ILE A 277 4.40 -15.00 6.40
N ASN A 278 4.34 -14.72 7.71
CA ASN A 278 5.18 -13.73 8.39
C ASN A 278 5.21 -12.38 7.62
N ALA A 279 4.02 -11.81 7.42
CA ALA A 279 3.81 -10.60 6.63
C ALA A 279 4.72 -9.40 7.04
N PRO A 280 5.01 -9.16 8.33
CA PRO A 280 5.96 -8.11 8.71
C PRO A 280 7.38 -8.33 8.19
N ALA A 281 7.89 -9.56 8.23
CA ALA A 281 9.20 -9.89 7.69
C ALA A 281 9.23 -9.77 6.16
N TRP A 282 8.19 -10.26 5.49
CA TRP A 282 8.02 -10.09 4.04
C TRP A 282 8.04 -8.62 3.63
N LEU A 283 7.30 -7.75 4.33
CA LEU A 283 7.24 -6.32 4.02
C LEU A 283 8.61 -5.67 4.22
N ASN A 284 9.30 -5.98 5.31
CA ASN A 284 10.65 -5.46 5.57
C ASN A 284 11.64 -5.88 4.47
N THR A 285 11.66 -7.16 4.08
CA THR A 285 12.53 -7.63 2.98
C THR A 285 12.19 -6.94 1.66
N THR A 286 10.90 -6.75 1.38
CA THR A 286 10.42 -6.07 0.16
C THR A 286 10.86 -4.60 0.14
N LEU A 287 10.74 -3.88 1.26
CA LEU A 287 11.24 -2.50 1.42
C LEU A 287 12.76 -2.42 1.24
N GLN A 288 13.51 -3.35 1.82
CA GLN A 288 14.98 -3.40 1.67
C GLN A 288 15.42 -3.68 0.22
N SER A 289 14.56 -4.30 -0.60
CA SER A 289 14.84 -4.49 -2.02
C SER A 289 14.72 -3.20 -2.85
N ALA A 290 14.00 -2.19 -2.33
CA ALA A 290 13.70 -0.91 -2.96
C ALA A 290 14.56 0.26 -2.43
N ARG A 291 15.80 -0.03 -1.99
CA ARG A 291 16.78 1.01 -1.62
C ARG A 291 16.97 2.01 -2.77
N GLY A 292 17.17 3.28 -2.43
CA GLY A 292 17.11 4.39 -3.39
C GLY A 292 15.72 5.00 -3.55
N GLY A 293 14.65 4.26 -3.22
CA GLY A 293 13.27 4.74 -3.32
C GLY A 293 12.82 5.73 -2.23
N GLN A 294 13.68 5.99 -1.23
CA GLN A 294 13.39 6.82 -0.05
C GLN A 294 12.15 6.41 0.75
N LEU A 295 11.80 5.11 0.69
CA LEU A 295 10.68 4.54 1.42
C LEU A 295 11.02 4.40 2.91
N THR A 296 10.15 4.93 3.75
CA THR A 296 10.16 4.71 5.20
C THR A 296 8.86 4.04 5.63
N CYS A 297 8.95 3.14 6.61
CA CYS A 297 7.83 2.33 7.06
C CYS A 297 7.63 2.54 8.56
N ASN A 298 6.46 3.05 8.93
CA ASN A 298 6.10 3.37 10.30
C ASN A 298 4.89 2.54 10.73
N PHE A 299 5.00 1.91 11.91
CA PHE A 299 3.89 1.20 12.54
C PHE A 299 3.45 1.99 13.76
N ILE A 300 2.19 2.40 13.78
CA ILE A 300 1.57 3.14 14.87
C ILE A 300 0.53 2.23 15.49
N SER A 301 0.71 1.88 16.75
CA SER A 301 -0.27 1.07 17.48
C SER A 301 -1.49 1.92 17.81
N THR A 302 -2.68 1.38 17.56
CA THR A 302 -3.95 1.95 18.04
C THR A 302 -4.50 0.99 19.09
N ASP A 303 -5.03 1.51 20.20
CA ASP A 303 -5.48 0.67 21.31
C ASP A 303 -6.93 1.04 21.66
N ASN A 304 -7.77 0.02 21.89
CA ASN A 304 -9.07 0.19 22.55
C ASN A 304 -8.90 -0.23 24.02
N LEU A 305 -8.66 0.77 24.87
CA LEU A 305 -8.36 0.55 26.30
C LEU A 305 -9.52 -0.11 27.06
N VAL A 306 -10.77 0.10 26.61
CA VAL A 306 -11.97 -0.47 27.25
C VAL A 306 -12.02 -1.98 27.07
N LEU A 307 -11.69 -2.46 25.86
CA LEU A 307 -11.74 -3.88 25.53
C LEU A 307 -10.38 -4.58 25.66
N GLY A 308 -9.29 -3.84 25.86
CA GLY A 308 -7.94 -4.38 25.85
C GLY A 308 -7.54 -4.95 24.47
N HIS A 309 -8.14 -4.42 23.40
CA HIS A 309 -7.83 -4.84 22.03
C HIS A 309 -6.88 -3.87 21.35
N HIS A 310 -6.08 -4.40 20.44
CA HIS A 310 -5.07 -3.69 19.68
C HIS A 310 -5.44 -3.61 18.21
N GLY A 311 -5.14 -2.48 17.60
CA GLY A 311 -5.17 -2.21 16.17
C GLY A 311 -3.79 -1.71 15.73
N CYS A 312 -3.63 -1.48 14.43
CA CYS A 312 -2.37 -0.99 13.91
C CYS A 312 -2.59 -0.18 12.64
N LEU A 313 -1.89 0.94 12.57
CA LEU A 313 -1.74 1.75 11.38
C LEU A 313 -0.35 1.53 10.81
N LEU A 314 -0.28 1.13 9.54
CA LEU A 314 0.94 1.05 8.77
C LEU A 314 0.97 2.24 7.82
N ARG A 315 2.06 3.00 7.88
CA ARG A 315 2.31 4.12 6.98
C ARG A 315 3.60 3.90 6.21
N LEU A 316 3.52 3.97 4.89
CA LEU A 316 4.65 3.95 3.98
C LEU A 316 4.83 5.35 3.40
N ASP A 317 5.90 6.01 3.81
CA ASP A 317 6.21 7.38 3.42
C ASP A 317 7.32 7.42 2.37
N ARG A 318 7.14 8.29 1.39
CA ARG A 318 8.11 8.70 0.36
C ARG A 318 8.00 10.23 0.21
N PRO A 319 9.02 10.94 -0.30
CA PRO A 319 8.82 12.35 -0.63
C PRO A 319 7.60 12.54 -1.55
N ASN A 320 6.67 13.40 -1.12
CA ASN A 320 5.42 13.73 -1.80
C ASN A 320 4.37 12.61 -1.93
N GLU A 321 4.59 11.41 -1.38
CA GLU A 321 3.64 10.30 -1.43
C GLU A 321 3.60 9.56 -0.09
N SER A 322 2.40 9.31 0.44
CA SER A 322 2.21 8.45 1.61
C SER A 322 1.10 7.45 1.32
N ARG A 323 1.31 6.19 1.69
CA ARG A 323 0.29 5.14 1.66
C ARG A 323 0.03 4.65 3.07
N THR A 324 -1.25 4.63 3.44
CA THR A 324 -1.68 4.26 4.79
C THR A 324 -2.62 3.07 4.74
N TYR A 325 -2.42 2.16 5.68
CA TYR A 325 -3.25 0.98 5.90
C TYR A 325 -3.61 0.96 7.39
N LEU A 326 -4.86 0.64 7.71
CA LEU A 326 -5.36 0.64 9.08
C LEU A 326 -6.19 -0.62 9.32
N VAL A 327 -5.92 -1.28 10.44
CA VAL A 327 -6.78 -2.34 10.98
C VAL A 327 -7.35 -1.92 12.33
N ASP A 328 -8.59 -2.31 12.57
CA ASP A 328 -9.34 -1.96 13.77
C ASP A 328 -8.75 -2.57 15.03
N CYS A 329 -9.06 -1.95 16.17
CA CYS A 329 -8.69 -2.43 17.50
C CYS A 329 -9.50 -3.66 17.90
N ARG A 330 -9.20 -4.81 17.28
CA ARG A 330 -9.89 -6.10 17.49
C ARG A 330 -8.96 -7.25 17.86
N PHE A 331 -7.65 -7.03 17.89
CA PHE A 331 -6.69 -8.11 18.13
C PHE A 331 -6.30 -8.17 19.61
N PRO A 332 -6.30 -9.34 20.26
CA PRO A 332 -5.82 -9.48 21.63
C PRO A 332 -4.32 -9.22 21.81
N LYS A 333 -3.54 -9.27 20.72
CA LYS A 333 -2.08 -9.05 20.73
C LYS A 333 -1.67 -7.98 19.74
N ARG A 334 -0.78 -7.06 20.16
CA ARG A 334 -0.19 -6.03 19.27
C ARG A 334 0.55 -6.63 18.08
N ALA A 335 1.23 -7.77 18.27
CA ALA A 335 1.94 -8.45 17.19
C ALA A 335 0.98 -8.94 16.08
N ASP A 336 -0.20 -9.42 16.47
CA ASP A 336 -1.22 -9.89 15.54
C ASP A 336 -1.83 -8.70 14.78
N ALA A 337 -2.12 -7.58 15.44
CA ALA A 337 -2.56 -6.35 14.77
C ALA A 337 -1.52 -5.85 13.74
N LYS A 338 -0.23 -5.89 14.09
CA LYS A 338 0.87 -5.54 13.19
C LYS A 338 0.97 -6.50 12.00
N ALA A 339 0.78 -7.80 12.21
CA ALA A 339 0.75 -8.77 11.12
C ALA A 339 -0.48 -8.58 10.22
N ALA A 340 -1.64 -8.32 10.81
CA ALA A 340 -2.90 -8.06 10.11
C ALA A 340 -2.80 -6.85 9.18
N VAL A 341 -2.26 -5.72 9.64
CA VAL A 341 -2.10 -4.54 8.77
C VAL A 341 -1.11 -4.80 7.62
N CYS A 342 -0.08 -5.62 7.83
CA CYS A 342 0.81 -6.05 6.75
C CYS A 342 0.08 -6.94 5.73
N LEU A 343 -0.75 -7.89 6.19
CA LEU A 343 -1.57 -8.75 5.31
C LEU A 343 -2.59 -7.92 4.52
N LEU A 344 -3.21 -6.92 5.15
CA LEU A 344 -4.08 -5.98 4.48
C LEU A 344 -3.32 -5.25 3.36
N ALA A 345 -2.16 -4.67 3.67
CA ALA A 345 -1.34 -3.99 2.67
C ALA A 345 -0.92 -4.92 1.51
N MET A 346 -0.57 -6.18 1.81
CA MET A 346 -0.30 -7.21 0.79
C MET A 346 -1.51 -7.44 -0.11
N SER A 347 -2.71 -7.63 0.47
CA SER A 347 -3.94 -7.87 -0.29
C SER A 347 -4.30 -6.70 -1.22
N GLN A 348 -3.93 -5.48 -0.83
CA GLN A 348 -4.08 -4.23 -1.59
C GLN A 348 -2.89 -3.93 -2.53
N GLY A 349 -1.95 -4.87 -2.70
CA GLY A 349 -0.90 -4.77 -3.71
C GLY A 349 0.29 -3.87 -3.33
N VAL A 350 0.58 -3.71 -2.04
CA VAL A 350 1.75 -2.91 -1.58
C VAL A 350 3.07 -3.39 -2.17
N GLY A 351 3.21 -4.69 -2.47
CA GLY A 351 4.42 -5.24 -3.09
C GLY A 351 4.63 -4.74 -4.52
N ASN A 352 3.55 -4.62 -5.31
CA ASN A 352 3.61 -4.02 -6.65
C ASN A 352 4.05 -2.56 -6.59
N TYR A 353 3.52 -1.81 -5.63
CA TYR A 353 3.95 -0.42 -5.39
C TYR A 353 5.45 -0.34 -5.07
N ILE A 354 5.94 -1.13 -4.11
CA ILE A 354 7.36 -1.11 -3.72
C ILE A 354 8.26 -1.53 -4.89
N ARG A 355 7.86 -2.53 -5.69
CA ARG A 355 8.60 -2.95 -6.90
C ARG A 355 8.65 -1.85 -7.96
N LYS A 356 7.56 -1.11 -8.17
CA LYS A 356 7.55 0.07 -9.05
C LYS A 356 8.49 1.17 -8.55
N VAL A 357 8.47 1.47 -7.25
CA VAL A 357 9.38 2.46 -6.65
C VAL A 357 10.85 2.05 -6.83
N LYS A 358 11.15 0.76 -6.68
CA LYS A 358 12.48 0.21 -6.95
C LYS A 358 12.88 0.42 -8.41
N GLU A 359 11.99 0.11 -9.35
CA GLU A 359 12.24 0.31 -10.78
C GLU A 359 12.48 1.79 -11.10
N ASP A 360 11.67 2.70 -10.56
CA ASP A 360 11.86 4.15 -10.69
C ASP A 360 13.26 4.58 -10.19
N ALA A 361 13.68 4.08 -9.03
CA ALA A 361 14.98 4.37 -8.44
C ALA A 361 16.15 3.78 -9.26
N ASP A 362 16.00 2.56 -9.78
CA ASP A 362 16.98 1.92 -10.65
C ASP A 362 17.10 2.66 -12.00
N ASN A 363 16.00 3.27 -12.47
CA ASN A 363 15.94 4.02 -13.72
C ASN A 363 16.33 5.50 -13.59
N LYS A 364 16.52 6.04 -12.38
CA LYS A 364 16.97 7.43 -12.15
C LYS A 364 18.26 7.78 -12.88
N LEU A 365 19.20 6.83 -12.96
CA LEU A 365 20.40 6.96 -13.78
C LEU A 365 20.39 5.89 -14.88
N PRO A 366 20.08 6.23 -16.14
CA PRO A 366 20.06 5.24 -17.23
C PRO A 366 21.41 4.53 -17.41
N ALA A 367 21.39 3.26 -17.81
CA ALA A 367 22.62 2.47 -18.01
C ALA A 367 23.63 3.13 -18.97
N LYS A 368 23.15 3.80 -20.02
CA LYS A 368 23.99 4.57 -20.95
C LYS A 368 24.73 5.72 -20.26
N MET A 369 24.08 6.41 -19.31
CA MET A 369 24.71 7.49 -18.55
C MET A 369 25.70 6.94 -17.52
N ARG A 370 25.44 5.79 -16.91
CA ARG A 370 26.42 5.11 -16.04
C ARG A 370 27.70 4.79 -16.80
N LEU A 371 27.56 4.21 -17.99
CA LEU A 371 28.68 3.85 -18.85
C LEU A 371 29.45 5.11 -19.28
N LEU A 372 28.77 6.14 -19.77
CA LEU A 372 29.38 7.42 -20.14
C LEU A 372 30.15 8.06 -18.96
N ALA A 373 29.56 8.03 -17.76
CA ALA A 373 30.18 8.59 -16.57
C ALA A 373 31.47 7.84 -16.22
N ASN A 374 31.41 6.51 -16.16
CA ASN A 374 32.52 5.67 -15.72
C ASN A 374 33.66 5.60 -16.74
N GLU A 375 33.33 5.46 -18.02
CA GLU A 375 34.35 5.27 -19.06
C GLU A 375 34.96 6.57 -19.56
N ARG A 376 34.21 7.69 -19.51
CA ARG A 376 34.63 8.94 -20.15
C ARG A 376 34.71 10.10 -19.18
N ILE A 377 33.63 10.41 -18.47
CA ILE A 377 33.54 11.68 -17.72
C ILE A 377 34.42 11.67 -16.47
N LEU A 378 34.34 10.63 -15.64
CA LEU A 378 35.11 10.53 -14.40
C LEU A 378 36.63 10.52 -14.65
N PRO A 379 37.16 9.74 -15.63
CA PRO A 379 38.57 9.83 -16.01
C PRO A 379 38.94 11.22 -16.51
N LEU A 380 38.13 11.84 -17.37
CA LEU A 380 38.41 13.17 -17.92
C LEU A 380 38.45 14.24 -16.83
N LEU A 381 37.49 14.27 -15.91
CA LEU A 381 37.50 15.21 -14.78
C LEU A 381 38.76 15.03 -13.92
N SER A 382 39.17 13.78 -13.66
CA SER A 382 40.37 13.49 -12.88
C SER A 382 41.65 13.99 -13.59
N ILE A 383 41.75 13.76 -14.90
CA ILE A 383 42.87 14.21 -15.73
C ILE A 383 42.94 15.75 -15.75
N GLU A 384 41.82 16.42 -16.05
CA GLU A 384 41.82 17.89 -16.17
C GLU A 384 42.06 18.57 -14.81
N CYS A 385 41.52 18.05 -13.71
CA CYS A 385 41.86 18.54 -12.36
C CYS A 385 43.36 18.42 -12.06
N GLY A 386 43.98 17.29 -12.41
CA GLY A 386 45.40 17.04 -12.18
C GLY A 386 46.33 17.97 -12.96
N LYS A 387 45.88 18.55 -14.08
CA LYS A 387 46.64 19.55 -14.85
C LYS A 387 46.72 20.93 -14.19
N ILE A 388 45.85 21.22 -13.22
CA ILE A 388 45.80 22.54 -12.56
C ILE A 388 46.97 22.70 -11.58
N ARG A 389 47.16 21.71 -10.69
CA ARG A 389 48.29 21.63 -9.76
C ARG A 389 48.53 20.18 -9.34
N PRO A 390 49.78 19.81 -8.98
CA PRO A 390 50.07 18.47 -8.47
C PRO A 390 49.19 18.10 -7.27
N GLY A 391 48.59 16.91 -7.32
CA GLY A 391 47.72 16.41 -6.25
C GLY A 391 46.28 16.92 -6.25
N ASN A 392 45.90 17.83 -7.16
CA ASN A 392 44.51 18.25 -7.29
C ASN A 392 43.64 17.13 -7.85
N ARG A 393 42.49 16.89 -7.23
CA ARG A 393 41.56 15.82 -7.62
C ARG A 393 40.12 16.25 -7.39
N PRO A 394 39.16 15.70 -8.15
CA PRO A 394 37.75 15.89 -7.85
C PRO A 394 37.42 15.33 -6.46
N GLU A 395 36.77 16.13 -5.62
CA GLU A 395 36.31 15.71 -4.30
C GLU A 395 34.82 15.38 -4.35
N TYR A 396 34.45 14.28 -3.69
CA TYR A 396 33.07 13.80 -3.65
C TYR A 396 32.62 13.68 -2.19
N GLU A 397 31.54 14.38 -1.87
CA GLU A 397 30.86 14.29 -0.59
C GLU A 397 29.52 13.58 -0.79
N PHE A 398 29.26 12.53 -0.02
CA PHE A 398 28.06 11.71 -0.18
C PHE A 398 27.03 12.07 0.87
N ILE A 399 25.82 12.40 0.42
CA ILE A 399 24.65 12.61 1.29
C ILE A 399 23.90 11.28 1.33
N THR A 400 23.43 10.86 2.51
CA THR A 400 22.58 9.68 2.64
C THR A 400 21.30 10.07 3.34
N GLU A 401 20.17 9.83 2.70
CA GLU A 401 18.84 10.14 3.24
C GLU A 401 17.90 8.98 2.94
N ARG A 402 17.22 8.43 3.96
CA ARG A 402 16.21 7.35 3.82
C ARG A 402 16.66 6.20 2.90
N HIS A 403 17.89 5.71 3.09
CA HIS A 403 18.50 4.65 2.26
C HIS A 403 18.70 4.97 0.77
N ALA A 404 18.75 6.25 0.42
CA ALA A 404 19.16 6.74 -0.89
C ALA A 404 20.42 7.63 -0.75
N TYR A 405 21.16 7.77 -1.85
CA TYR A 405 22.44 8.46 -1.90
C TYR A 405 22.35 9.67 -2.80
N GLY A 406 22.89 10.79 -2.34
CA GLY A 406 23.19 11.99 -3.12
C GLY A 406 24.69 12.20 -3.18
N CYS A 407 25.13 13.10 -4.05
CA CYS A 407 26.56 13.40 -4.17
C CYS A 407 26.79 14.86 -4.50
N ILE A 408 27.71 15.49 -3.78
CA ILE A 408 28.25 16.80 -4.09
C ILE A 408 29.67 16.60 -4.64
N LEU A 409 29.90 17.06 -5.88
CA LEU A 409 31.20 17.15 -6.51
C LEU A 409 31.77 18.55 -6.28
N LYS A 410 32.99 18.62 -5.75
CA LYS A 410 33.76 19.86 -5.58
C LYS A 410 34.98 19.82 -6.48
N LEU A 411 35.16 20.86 -7.29
CA LEU A 411 36.31 21.04 -8.19
C LEU A 411 37.04 22.31 -7.81
N ASP A 412 38.31 22.22 -7.42
CA ASP A 412 39.15 23.39 -7.16
C ASP A 412 39.85 23.83 -8.45
N LEU A 413 39.56 25.07 -8.86
CA LEU A 413 40.10 25.72 -10.05
C LEU A 413 41.38 26.53 -9.78
N SER A 414 41.78 26.63 -8.51
CA SER A 414 42.91 27.48 -8.14
C SER A 414 44.26 26.83 -8.45
N THR A 415 45.16 27.63 -9.02
CA THR A 415 46.57 27.26 -9.22
C THR A 415 47.36 27.29 -7.92
N GLU A 416 46.89 28.05 -6.92
CA GLU A 416 47.52 28.17 -5.60
C GLU A 416 46.76 27.36 -4.56
N SER A 417 47.47 26.67 -3.66
CA SER A 417 46.84 25.88 -2.60
C SER A 417 46.22 26.74 -1.48
N THR A 418 46.58 28.03 -1.43
CA THR A 418 46.19 28.98 -0.38
C THR A 418 44.86 29.68 -0.65
N VAL A 419 44.44 29.79 -1.92
CA VAL A 419 43.20 30.46 -2.32
C VAL A 419 42.30 29.41 -2.96
N ALA A 420 41.22 29.00 -2.29
CA ALA A 420 40.32 28.00 -2.84
C ALA A 420 39.35 28.63 -3.87
N ASN A 421 39.32 28.11 -5.10
CA ASN A 421 38.31 28.50 -6.10
C ASN A 421 37.44 27.28 -6.43
N ILE A 422 36.50 26.98 -5.53
CA ILE A 422 35.73 25.75 -5.56
C ILE A 422 34.43 25.95 -6.34
N ARG A 423 34.25 25.17 -7.41
CA ARG A 423 32.95 24.95 -8.05
C ARG A 423 32.29 23.72 -7.45
N LYS A 424 30.99 23.84 -7.14
CA LYS A 424 30.18 22.76 -6.56
C LYS A 424 29.07 22.37 -7.52
N TYR A 425 28.85 21.07 -7.61
CA TYR A 425 27.74 20.46 -8.34
C TYR A 425 27.12 19.43 -7.42
N ASP A 426 25.81 19.41 -7.30
CA ASP A 426 25.12 18.49 -6.41
C ASP A 426 23.96 17.79 -7.11
N VAL A 427 23.74 16.54 -6.69
CA VAL A 427 22.55 15.78 -7.03
C VAL A 427 21.86 15.32 -5.74
N PRO A 428 20.52 15.35 -5.69
CA PRO A 428 19.77 15.00 -4.49
C PRO A 428 19.93 13.52 -4.14
N ALA A 429 19.53 13.16 -2.91
CA ALA A 429 19.63 11.80 -2.39
C ALA A 429 18.54 10.87 -2.92
N GLU A 430 18.58 10.60 -4.22
CA GLU A 430 17.57 9.80 -4.94
C GLU A 430 18.16 8.55 -5.61
N TYR A 431 19.45 8.27 -5.43
CA TYR A 431 20.13 7.16 -6.09
C TYR A 431 20.28 5.95 -5.18
N ARG A 432 20.18 4.76 -5.76
CA ARG A 432 20.30 3.49 -5.02
C ARG A 432 21.70 3.23 -4.46
N THR A 433 22.76 3.69 -5.15
CA THR A 433 24.15 3.45 -4.73
C THR A 433 24.97 4.74 -4.75
N LYS A 434 26.05 4.78 -3.95
CA LYS A 434 27.05 5.85 -4.02
C LYS A 434 27.68 5.98 -5.40
N ALA A 435 27.89 4.85 -6.09
CA ALA A 435 28.45 4.85 -7.44
C ALA A 435 27.52 5.54 -8.44
N ASP A 436 26.21 5.28 -8.36
CA ASP A 436 25.21 5.97 -9.20
C ASP A 436 25.15 7.46 -8.88
N ALA A 437 25.11 7.84 -7.60
CA ALA A 437 25.11 9.26 -7.21
C ALA A 437 26.38 9.99 -7.73
N LYS A 438 27.54 9.35 -7.63
CA LYS A 438 28.81 9.86 -8.15
C LYS A 438 28.80 10.01 -9.68
N ALA A 439 28.29 9.00 -10.38
CA ALA A 439 28.17 9.03 -11.83
C ALA A 439 27.18 10.11 -12.29
N ALA A 440 26.06 10.28 -11.58
CA ALA A 440 25.06 11.29 -11.86
C ALA A 440 25.61 12.71 -11.69
N VAL A 441 26.29 13.01 -10.58
CA VAL A 441 26.88 14.35 -10.36
C VAL A 441 28.00 14.65 -11.36
N ALA A 442 28.77 13.64 -11.79
CA ALA A 442 29.78 13.81 -12.82
C ALA A 442 29.14 14.13 -14.19
N CYS A 443 28.09 13.41 -14.57
CA CYS A 443 27.31 13.71 -15.77
C CYS A 443 26.71 15.12 -15.73
N LEU A 444 26.15 15.53 -14.59
CA LEU A 444 25.61 16.87 -14.39
C LEU A 444 26.69 17.94 -14.58
N ALA A 445 27.83 17.77 -13.91
CA ALA A 445 28.95 18.70 -14.00
C ALA A 445 29.48 18.82 -15.44
N ALA A 446 29.65 17.70 -16.13
CA ALA A 446 30.07 17.71 -17.54
C ALA A 446 29.06 18.42 -18.44
N LYS A 447 27.75 18.18 -18.24
CA LYS A 447 26.68 18.88 -18.97
C LYS A 447 26.68 20.39 -18.71
N GLN A 448 27.06 20.80 -17.50
CA GLN A 448 27.22 22.21 -17.12
C GLN A 448 28.60 22.79 -17.51
N GLY A 449 29.39 22.10 -18.34
CA GLY A 449 30.65 22.61 -18.87
C GLY A 449 31.83 22.53 -17.90
N ALA A 450 31.76 21.74 -16.83
CA ALA A 450 32.85 21.62 -15.85
C ALA A 450 34.18 21.21 -16.48
N ILE A 451 34.17 20.35 -17.51
CA ILE A 451 35.38 19.93 -18.24
C ILE A 451 36.04 21.12 -18.94
N ASP A 452 35.25 21.96 -19.61
CA ASP A 452 35.78 23.13 -20.32
C ASP A 452 36.26 24.19 -19.33
N ILE A 453 35.52 24.40 -18.23
CA ILE A 453 35.96 25.27 -17.14
C ILE A 453 37.33 24.83 -16.58
N LEU A 454 37.55 23.53 -16.39
CA LEU A 454 38.84 23.00 -15.96
C LEU A 454 39.94 23.24 -17.01
N ARG A 455 39.65 22.98 -18.30
CA ARG A 455 40.60 23.16 -19.41
C ARG A 455 41.05 24.61 -19.59
N TYR A 456 40.10 25.54 -19.53
CA TYR A 456 40.35 26.96 -19.74
C TYR A 456 40.53 27.74 -18.43
N ARG A 457 40.58 27.05 -17.28
CA ARG A 457 40.76 27.65 -15.94
C ARG A 457 39.74 28.77 -15.65
N GLY A 458 38.50 28.56 -16.08
CA GLY A 458 37.40 29.54 -15.95
C GLY A 458 37.45 30.72 -16.91
N LYS A 459 38.39 30.76 -17.87
CA LYS A 459 38.40 31.75 -18.96
C LYS A 459 37.56 31.25 -20.14
N SER A 460 36.99 32.17 -20.90
CA SER A 460 36.28 31.84 -22.15
C SER A 460 37.26 31.18 -23.14
N PRO A 461 36.85 30.13 -23.89
CA PRO A 461 37.68 29.61 -24.97
C PRO A 461 37.97 30.73 -25.97
N THR A 462 39.24 30.96 -26.29
CA THR A 462 39.64 31.92 -27.34
C THR A 462 39.12 31.42 -28.69
N PRO A 463 38.51 32.30 -29.52
CA PRO A 463 37.81 31.95 -30.76
C PRO A 463 38.71 31.31 -31.82
#